data_AF-A0A7C7TAH0-F1
#
_entry.id   AF-A0A7C7TAH0-F1
#
_cell.length_a   1.000
_cell.length_b   1.000
_cell.length_c   1.000
_cell.angle_alpha   90.00
_cell.angle_beta   90.00
_cell.angle_gamma   90.00
#
_symmetry.space_group_name_H-M   'P 1'
#
loop_
_entity.id
_entity.type
_entity.pdbx_description
1 polymer ?
#
loop_
_entity_poly.entity_id
_entity_poly.type
_entity_poly.pdbx_seq_one_letter_code
_entity_poly.pdbx_strand_id
1 'polypeptide(L)'
;MNNFRWLNPTQPQTLHSAVILAYFRGFSIVFLGSVYYRQLAYDILGRFAMRISPLVLLVVLVGGGLGIANEKKWGFRLAVSAAFYCVVATLWIGIRYDFELLGFLLRLMFDLVLVVLLLHPQSKEYRRIWFS
;
A
#
# COMPACT_ATOMS: atom_id res chain seq x y z
N MET A 1 -28.53 7.43 6.81
CA MET A 1 -27.39 8.35 6.63
C MET A 1 -26.17 7.54 6.23
N ASN A 2 -25.73 7.64 4.96
CA ASN A 2 -24.47 7.01 4.51
C ASN A 2 -23.31 7.81 5.11
N ASN A 3 -22.83 7.41 6.29
CA ASN A 3 -21.63 7.99 6.87
C ASN A 3 -20.41 7.33 6.23
N PHE A 4 -20.04 7.79 5.04
CA PHE A 4 -18.77 7.46 4.44
C PHE A 4 -17.64 7.91 5.38
N ARG A 5 -16.71 7.00 5.66
CA ARG A 5 -15.60 7.21 6.59
C ARG A 5 -14.27 7.23 5.84
N TRP A 6 -13.46 8.24 6.10
CA TRP A 6 -12.06 8.28 5.65
C TRP A 6 -11.14 7.49 6.59
N LEU A 7 -11.41 7.57 7.89
CA LEU A 7 -10.77 6.83 8.95
C LEU A 7 -11.85 6.33 9.91
N ASN A 8 -11.61 5.18 10.55
CA ASN A 8 -12.57 4.57 11.44
C ASN A 8 -11.93 4.32 12.82
N PRO A 9 -12.19 5.20 13.81
CA PRO A 9 -11.59 5.10 15.15
C PRO A 9 -11.96 3.84 15.92
N THR A 10 -13.02 3.11 15.50
CA THR A 10 -13.43 1.86 16.15
C THR A 10 -12.59 0.66 15.72
N GLN A 11 -11.70 0.83 14.74
CA GLN A 11 -10.80 -0.22 14.29
C GLN A 11 -9.67 -0.46 15.31
N PRO A 12 -9.11 -1.68 15.36
CA PRO A 12 -7.90 -1.94 16.13
C PRO A 12 -6.77 -1.00 15.70
N GLN A 13 -5.91 -0.62 16.64
CA GLN A 13 -4.78 0.28 16.39
C GLN A 13 -3.90 -0.17 15.20
N THR A 14 -3.74 -1.49 15.04
CA THR A 14 -2.98 -2.09 13.94
C THR A 14 -3.61 -1.84 12.58
N LEU A 15 -4.91 -2.07 12.43
CA LEU A 15 -5.64 -1.82 11.19
C LEU A 15 -5.79 -0.31 10.91
N HIS A 16 -6.03 0.49 11.94
CA HIS A 16 -6.11 1.93 11.83
C HIS A 16 -4.78 2.54 11.32
N SER A 17 -3.66 2.10 11.90
CA SER A 17 -2.32 2.48 11.43
C SER A 17 -2.06 2.01 10.01
N ALA A 18 -2.55 0.83 9.62
CA ALA A 18 -2.42 0.32 8.25
C ALA A 18 -3.12 1.24 7.23
N VAL A 19 -4.32 1.75 7.56
CA VAL A 19 -5.06 2.68 6.68
C VAL A 19 -4.30 3.98 6.50
N ILE A 20 -3.83 4.58 7.60
CA ILE A 20 -3.04 5.82 7.54
C ILE A 20 -1.77 5.61 6.72
N LEU A 21 -1.07 4.50 6.98
CA LEU A 21 0.14 4.18 6.24
C LEU A 21 -0.17 3.95 4.76
N ALA A 22 -1.24 3.25 4.40
CA ALA A 22 -1.65 3.08 3.00
C ALA A 22 -1.88 4.42 2.29
N TYR A 23 -2.55 5.37 2.94
CA TYR A 23 -2.75 6.73 2.40
C TYR A 23 -1.41 7.46 2.21
N PHE A 24 -0.56 7.44 3.24
CA PHE A 24 0.75 8.06 3.16
C PHE A 24 1.60 7.42 2.06
N ARG A 25 1.57 6.09 1.91
CA ARG A 25 2.30 5.37 0.87
C ARG A 25 1.81 5.79 -0.51
N GLY A 26 0.50 5.74 -0.77
CA GLY A 26 -0.07 6.18 -2.04
C GLY A 26 0.36 7.61 -2.40
N PHE A 27 0.25 8.53 -1.45
CA PHE A 27 0.71 9.91 -1.61
C PHE A 27 2.23 9.99 -1.91
N SER A 28 3.06 9.36 -1.09
CA SER A 28 4.52 9.40 -1.22
C SER A 28 5.02 8.89 -2.58
N ILE A 29 4.36 7.88 -3.15
CA ILE A 29 4.73 7.31 -4.45
C ILE A 29 4.61 8.32 -5.58
N VAL A 30 3.56 9.15 -5.55
CA VAL A 30 3.29 10.16 -6.57
C VAL A 30 4.08 11.43 -6.31
N PHE A 31 4.02 11.96 -5.09
CA PHE A 31 4.53 13.30 -4.79
C PHE A 31 6.01 13.33 -4.40
N LEU A 32 6.55 12.27 -3.78
CA LEU A 32 7.97 12.19 -3.41
C LEU A 32 8.80 11.46 -4.48
N GLY A 33 8.23 11.25 -5.68
CA GLY A 33 8.99 10.83 -6.85
C GLY A 33 9.69 9.48 -6.70
N SER A 34 8.97 8.43 -6.28
CA SER A 34 9.60 7.11 -6.11
C SER A 34 9.81 6.40 -7.45
N VAL A 35 11.07 6.40 -7.92
CA VAL A 35 11.52 5.63 -9.09
C VAL A 35 11.29 4.13 -8.92
N TYR A 36 11.39 3.63 -7.69
CA TYR A 36 11.32 2.20 -7.34
C TYR A 36 10.05 1.51 -7.87
N TYR A 37 8.88 2.10 -7.65
CA TYR A 37 7.59 1.51 -8.06
C TYR A 37 7.31 1.61 -9.56
N ARG A 38 8.07 2.47 -10.24
CA ARG A 38 7.99 2.68 -11.69
C ARG A 38 8.90 1.70 -12.44
N GLN A 39 10.04 1.35 -11.87
CA GLN A 39 11.04 0.52 -12.53
C GLN A 39 10.54 -0.91 -12.77
N LEU A 40 9.89 -1.54 -11.78
CA LEU A 40 9.32 -2.88 -11.97
C LEU A 40 8.30 -2.89 -13.13
N ALA A 41 7.43 -1.88 -13.18
CA ALA A 41 6.44 -1.73 -14.25
C ALA A 41 7.11 -1.46 -15.61
N TYR A 42 8.18 -0.67 -15.63
CA TYR A 42 8.97 -0.42 -16.82
C TYR A 42 9.62 -1.70 -17.38
N ASP A 43 10.25 -2.48 -16.51
CA ASP A 43 10.99 -3.69 -16.92
C ASP A 43 10.06 -4.79 -17.47
N ILE A 44 8.83 -4.88 -16.97
CA ILE A 44 7.88 -5.93 -17.38
C ILE A 44 6.98 -5.48 -18.53
N LEU A 45 6.49 -4.24 -18.50
CA LEU A 45 5.41 -3.75 -19.38
C LEU A 45 5.82 -2.53 -20.23
N GLY A 46 7.02 -1.99 -20.03
CA GLY A 46 7.57 -0.89 -20.82
C GLY A 46 7.17 0.53 -20.38
N ARG A 47 7.52 1.51 -21.22
CA ARG A 47 7.41 2.97 -20.91
C ARG A 47 6.01 3.45 -20.58
N PHE A 48 4.98 2.86 -21.17
CA PHE A 48 3.59 3.27 -20.91
C PHE A 48 3.19 2.93 -19.47
N ALA A 49 3.45 1.69 -19.04
CA ALA A 49 3.12 1.23 -17.69
C ALA A 49 3.86 2.02 -16.61
N MET A 50 5.12 2.38 -16.85
CA MET A 50 5.93 3.22 -15.95
C MET A 50 5.25 4.55 -15.58
N ARG A 51 4.55 5.18 -16.54
CA ARG A 51 3.90 6.49 -16.32
C ARG A 51 2.60 6.36 -15.52
N ILE A 52 1.89 5.26 -15.70
CA ILE A 52 0.56 5.05 -15.13
C ILE A 52 0.63 4.33 -13.78
N SER A 53 1.65 3.50 -13.54
CA SER A 53 1.76 2.69 -12.32
C SER A 53 1.71 3.50 -11.02
N PRO A 54 2.30 4.72 -10.89
CA PRO A 54 2.20 5.50 -9.66
C PRO A 54 0.76 5.95 -9.37
N LEU A 55 0.01 6.32 -10.41
CA LEU A 55 -1.37 6.76 -10.29
C LEU A 55 -2.29 5.57 -9.96
N VAL A 56 -2.04 4.42 -10.58
CA VAL A 56 -2.77 3.19 -10.24
C VAL A 56 -2.49 2.80 -8.79
N LEU A 57 -1.23 2.82 -8.34
CA LEU A 57 -0.89 2.52 -6.95
C LEU A 57 -1.49 3.51 -5.97
N LEU A 58 -1.54 4.81 -6.31
CA LEU A 58 -2.24 5.81 -5.51
C LEU A 58 -3.71 5.42 -5.35
N VAL A 59 -4.42 5.15 -6.45
CA VAL A 59 -5.85 4.80 -6.42
C VAL A 59 -6.08 3.49 -5.68
N VAL A 60 -5.21 2.48 -5.84
CA VAL A 60 -5.38 1.18 -5.18
C VAL A 60 -5.04 1.26 -3.68
N LEU A 61 -4.01 1.99 -3.27
CA LEU A 61 -3.65 2.16 -1.86
C LEU A 61 -4.66 3.05 -1.13
N VAL A 62 -5.03 4.20 -1.72
CA VAL A 62 -6.01 5.11 -1.14
C VAL A 62 -7.41 4.52 -1.20
N GLY A 63 -7.81 3.95 -2.33
CA GLY A 63 -9.08 3.24 -2.46
C GLY A 63 -9.15 2.00 -1.57
N GLY A 64 -8.04 1.29 -1.41
CA GLY A 64 -7.92 0.18 -0.47
C GLY A 64 -8.10 0.61 0.98
N GLY A 65 -7.40 1.68 1.39
CA GLY A 65 -7.56 2.27 2.73
C GLY A 65 -8.98 2.80 2.97
N LEU A 66 -9.60 3.45 1.99
CA LEU A 66 -10.99 3.91 2.05
C LEU A 66 -11.95 2.73 2.19
N GLY A 67 -11.75 1.67 1.41
CA GLY A 67 -12.56 0.46 1.54
C GLY A 67 -12.38 -0.21 2.91
N ILE A 68 -11.17 -0.22 3.47
CA ILE A 68 -10.91 -0.71 4.83
C ILE A 68 -11.63 0.17 5.87
N ALA A 69 -11.55 1.49 5.75
CA ALA A 69 -12.22 2.43 6.67
C ALA A 69 -13.75 2.26 6.67
N ASN A 70 -14.31 1.85 5.53
CA ASN A 70 -15.74 1.55 5.36
C ASN A 70 -16.07 0.04 5.50
N GLU A 71 -15.16 -0.75 6.10
CA GLU A 71 -15.35 -2.17 6.45
C GLU A 71 -15.74 -3.04 5.24
N LYS A 72 -15.15 -2.77 4.07
CA LYS A 72 -15.39 -3.51 2.83
C LYS A 72 -14.30 -4.54 2.57
N LYS A 73 -14.69 -5.79 2.28
CA LYS A 73 -13.74 -6.87 1.94
C LYS A 73 -12.88 -6.59 0.69
N TRP A 74 -13.41 -5.85 -0.28
CA TRP A 74 -12.66 -5.50 -1.49
C TRP A 74 -11.51 -4.52 -1.20
N GLY A 75 -11.74 -3.54 -0.31
CA GLY A 75 -10.71 -2.57 0.09
C GLY A 75 -9.52 -3.24 0.74
N PHE A 76 -9.78 -4.21 1.63
CA PHE A 76 -8.73 -5.02 2.24
C PHE A 76 -7.90 -5.78 1.20
N ARG A 77 -8.55 -6.41 0.22
CA ARG A 77 -7.86 -7.16 -0.85
C ARG A 77 -6.97 -6.22 -1.67
N LEU A 78 -7.49 -5.07 -2.08
CA LEU A 78 -6.72 -4.08 -2.83
C LEU A 78 -5.50 -3.57 -2.04
N ALA A 79 -5.68 -3.19 -0.78
CA ALA A 79 -4.59 -2.70 0.07
C ALA A 79 -3.50 -3.76 0.26
N VAL A 80 -3.89 -5.02 0.49
CA VAL A 80 -2.93 -6.13 0.63
C VAL A 80 -2.17 -6.36 -0.68
N SER A 81 -2.86 -6.45 -1.82
CA SER A 81 -2.23 -6.63 -3.12
C SER A 81 -1.24 -5.51 -3.45
N ALA A 82 -1.61 -4.25 -3.19
CA ALA A 82 -0.72 -3.12 -3.40
C ALA A 82 0.47 -3.11 -2.43
N ALA A 83 0.27 -3.44 -1.16
CA ALA A 83 1.36 -3.54 -0.19
C ALA A 83 2.40 -4.59 -0.61
N PHE A 84 1.96 -5.77 -1.07
CA PHE A 84 2.85 -6.78 -1.62
C PHE A 84 3.56 -6.31 -2.88
N TYR A 85 2.86 -5.65 -3.80
CA TYR A 85 3.51 -5.06 -4.98
C TYR A 85 4.63 -4.09 -4.58
N CYS A 86 4.39 -3.22 -3.59
CA CYS A 86 5.41 -2.28 -3.14
C CYS A 86 6.66 -2.98 -2.60
N VAL A 87 6.51 -4.03 -1.80
CA VAL A 87 7.66 -4.84 -1.32
C VAL A 87 8.42 -5.43 -2.51
N VAL A 88 7.73 -6.07 -3.45
CA VAL A 88 8.36 -6.70 -4.62
C VAL A 88 9.08 -5.66 -5.49
N ALA A 89 8.45 -4.51 -5.75
CA ALA A 89 9.04 -3.44 -6.54
C ALA A 89 10.30 -2.84 -5.88
N THR A 90 10.29 -2.69 -4.55
CA THR A 90 11.46 -2.24 -3.81
C THR A 90 12.58 -3.28 -3.91
N LEU A 91 12.30 -4.56 -3.65
CA LEU A 91 13.30 -5.64 -3.77
C LEU A 91 13.84 -5.79 -5.20
N TRP A 92 13.02 -5.56 -6.22
CA TRP A 92 13.44 -5.61 -7.62
C TRP A 92 14.56 -4.62 -7.93
N ILE A 93 14.48 -3.40 -7.40
CA ILE A 93 15.59 -2.44 -7.49
C ILE A 93 16.83 -2.96 -6.78
N GLY A 94 16.65 -3.49 -5.57
CA GLY A 94 17.75 -3.99 -4.74
C GLY A 94 18.56 -5.13 -5.38
N ILE A 95 17.96 -5.86 -6.33
CA ILE A 95 18.58 -6.99 -7.01
C ILE A 95 19.22 -6.59 -8.36
N ARG A 96 18.66 -5.61 -9.07
CA ARG A 96 19.00 -5.35 -10.47
C ARG A 96 19.70 -4.01 -10.77
N TYR A 97 19.68 -3.08 -9.84
CA TYR A 97 20.16 -1.72 -10.07
C TYR A 97 21.02 -1.25 -8.91
N ASP A 98 21.88 -0.25 -9.17
CA ASP A 98 22.56 0.46 -8.10
C ASP A 98 21.55 1.33 -7.34
N PHE A 99 21.63 1.32 -6.01
CA PHE A 99 20.71 2.05 -5.15
C PHE A 99 21.44 2.66 -3.95
N GLU A 100 20.84 3.73 -3.42
CA GLU A 100 21.26 4.31 -2.16
C GLU A 100 20.71 3.46 -0.99
N LEU A 101 21.61 2.89 -0.18
CA LEU A 101 21.25 1.94 0.88
C LEU A 101 20.24 2.50 1.87
N LEU A 102 20.43 3.72 2.37
CA LEU A 102 19.54 4.33 3.35
C LEU A 102 18.12 4.53 2.77
N GLY A 103 18.04 5.12 1.58
CA GLY A 103 16.78 5.33 0.88
C GLY A 103 16.05 4.03 0.55
N PHE A 104 16.79 2.97 0.20
CA PHE A 104 16.25 1.63 -0.03
C PHE A 104 15.69 1.01 1.26
N LEU A 105 16.49 0.97 2.33
CA LEU A 105 16.09 0.37 3.60
C LEU A 105 14.89 1.07 4.22
N LEU A 106 14.86 2.40 4.19
CA LEU A 106 13.75 3.18 4.70
C LEU A 106 12.44 2.87 3.94
N ARG A 107 12.49 2.77 2.61
CA ARG A 107 11.33 2.41 1.78
C ARG A 107 10.87 0.99 2.07
N LEU A 108 11.81 0.05 2.11
CA LEU A 108 11.53 -1.35 2.40
C LEU A 108 10.88 -1.51 3.78
N MET A 109 11.34 -0.75 4.79
CA MET A 109 10.75 -0.74 6.11
C MET A 109 9.27 -0.33 6.06
N PHE A 110 8.94 0.76 5.39
CA PHE A 110 7.54 1.20 5.26
C PHE A 110 6.66 0.18 4.52
N ASP A 111 7.19 -0.44 3.46
CA ASP A 111 6.48 -1.44 2.67
C ASP A 111 6.21 -2.71 3.49
N LEU A 112 7.22 -3.19 4.23
CA LEU A 112 7.08 -4.34 5.13
C LEU A 112 6.14 -4.05 6.29
N VAL A 113 6.24 -2.88 6.92
CA VAL A 113 5.35 -2.48 8.02
C VAL A 113 3.90 -2.46 7.55
N LEU A 114 3.61 -1.95 6.36
CA LEU A 114 2.25 -1.97 5.82
C LEU A 114 1.71 -3.41 5.64
N VAL A 115 2.52 -4.31 5.08
CA VAL A 115 2.15 -5.73 4.94
C VAL A 115 1.89 -6.37 6.30
N VAL A 116 2.80 -6.15 7.26
CA VAL A 116 2.69 -6.69 8.62
C VAL A 116 1.42 -6.20 9.31
N LEU A 117 1.14 -4.89 9.26
CA LEU A 117 -0.06 -4.32 9.88
C LEU A 117 -1.35 -4.87 9.26
N LEU A 118 -1.40 -5.03 7.93
CA LEU A 118 -2.59 -5.58 7.26
C LEU A 118 -2.79 -7.07 7.58
N LEU A 119 -1.70 -7.85 7.65
CA LEU A 119 -1.75 -9.29 7.89
C LEU A 119 -1.71 -9.68 9.37
N HIS A 120 -1.58 -8.71 10.26
CA HIS A 120 -1.55 -8.90 11.70
C HIS A 120 -2.80 -9.68 12.18
N PRO A 121 -2.69 -10.58 13.17
CA PRO A 121 -3.83 -11.35 13.68
C PRO A 121 -5.05 -10.49 14.05
N GLN A 122 -4.83 -9.37 14.74
CA GLN A 122 -5.91 -8.42 15.10
C GLN A 122 -6.62 -7.85 13.87
N SER A 123 -5.88 -7.46 12.82
CA SER A 123 -6.44 -6.96 11.56
C SER A 123 -7.25 -8.05 10.84
N LYS A 124 -6.75 -9.29 10.82
CA LYS A 124 -7.43 -10.44 10.20
C LYS A 124 -8.72 -10.81 10.94
N GLU A 125 -8.69 -10.82 12.27
CA GLU A 125 -9.85 -11.15 13.10
C GLU A 125 -10.93 -10.09 13.00
N TYR A 126 -10.56 -8.80 13.10
CA TYR A 126 -11.51 -7.71 12.90
C TYR A 126 -12.15 -7.76 11.51
N ARG A 127 -11.34 -7.95 10.46
CA ARG A 127 -11.83 -8.13 9.09
C ARG A 127 -12.82 -9.30 8.99
N ARG A 128 -12.53 -10.43 9.63
CA ARG A 128 -13.40 -11.62 9.56
C ARG A 128 -14.80 -11.36 10.12
N ILE A 129 -14.90 -10.57 11.19
CA ILE A 129 -16.15 -10.33 11.92
C ILE A 129 -16.93 -9.18 11.31
N TRP A 130 -16.26 -8.07 10.99
CA TRP A 130 -16.91 -6.81 10.67
C TRP A 130 -17.01 -6.53 9.16
N PHE A 131 -16.13 -7.12 8.34
CA PHE A 131 -16.10 -6.72 6.93
C PHE A 131 -17.19 -7.43 6.14
N SER A 132 -17.98 -6.65 5.42
CA SER A 132 -18.99 -7.12 4.48
C SER A 132 -18.40 -7.35 3.09
#